data_AF-A0A523MST9-F1
#
_entry.id   AF-A0A523MST9-F1
#
_cell.length_a   1.000
_cell.length_b   1.000
_cell.length_c   1.000
_cell.angle_alpha   90.00
_cell.angle_beta   90.00
_cell.angle_gamma   90.00
#
_symmetry.space_group_name_H-M   'P 1'
#
loop_
_entity.id
_entity.type
_entity.pdbx_description
1 polymer ?
#
loop_
_entity_poly.entity_id
_entity_poly.type
_entity_poly.pdbx_seq_one_letter_code
_entity_poly.pdbx_strand_id
1 'polypeptide(L)'
;MRAAARPGLAVTLLVAGLVRCTSAGTPAPSPQPDPGFETGSVDRDDLIDERESHFVNLRQLTFGGQNAEAYFSTDDQWLIFQATPRDGG
;
A
#
# COMPACT_ATOMS: atom_id res chain seq x y z
N MET A 1 -30.48 33.25 61.54
CA MET A 1 -31.23 32.36 60.63
C MET A 1 -31.42 33.05 59.28
N ARG A 2 -30.76 32.54 58.23
CA ARG A 2 -31.24 32.38 56.83
C ARG A 2 -30.03 32.20 55.91
N ALA A 3 -29.97 31.04 55.27
CA ALA A 3 -29.06 30.68 54.20
C ALA A 3 -29.59 31.23 52.85
N ALA A 4 -28.68 31.50 51.90
CA ALA A 4 -28.96 31.55 50.46
C ALA A 4 -27.60 31.42 49.73
N ALA A 5 -27.24 30.22 49.27
CA ALA A 5 -27.46 29.69 47.91
C ALA A 5 -26.56 30.35 46.85
N ARG A 6 -25.50 29.62 46.44
CA ARG A 6 -24.65 29.91 45.29
C ARG A 6 -25.30 29.36 44.01
N PRO A 7 -25.22 30.08 42.88
CA PRO A 7 -25.20 29.41 41.58
C PRO A 7 -23.92 29.77 40.82
N GLY A 8 -23.15 28.74 40.50
CA GLY A 8 -22.03 28.83 39.56
C GLY A 8 -22.53 29.05 38.14
N LEU A 9 -21.70 29.69 37.31
CA LEU A 9 -21.99 29.88 35.89
C LEU A 9 -20.82 29.41 35.02
N ALA A 10 -21.10 28.32 34.31
CA ALA A 10 -20.65 27.95 32.97
C ALA A 10 -19.14 27.92 32.66
N VAL A 11 -18.56 26.72 32.79
CA VAL A 11 -17.45 26.28 31.93
C VAL A 11 -18.07 25.89 30.58
N THR A 12 -17.94 26.75 29.58
CA THR A 12 -18.33 26.43 28.20
C THR A 12 -17.32 25.46 27.59
N LEU A 13 -17.69 24.19 27.51
CA LEU A 13 -16.98 23.15 26.77
C LEU A 13 -17.20 23.37 25.26
N LEU A 14 -16.18 23.89 24.56
CA LEU A 14 -16.13 23.89 23.10
C LEU A 14 -15.82 22.46 22.63
N VAL A 15 -16.85 21.71 22.23
CA VAL A 15 -16.67 20.40 21.58
C VAL A 15 -16.12 20.64 20.17
N ALA A 16 -14.84 20.35 19.97
CA ALA A 16 -14.19 20.35 18.67
C ALA A 16 -14.88 19.32 17.75
N GLY A 17 -15.38 19.79 16.60
CA GLY A 17 -16.06 18.96 15.62
C GLY A 17 -15.15 17.86 15.09
N LEU A 18 -15.56 16.60 15.27
CA LEU A 18 -14.95 15.47 14.59
C LEU A 18 -15.20 15.61 13.08
N VAL A 19 -14.15 15.97 12.34
CA VAL A 19 -14.10 15.82 10.89
C VAL A 19 -14.21 14.33 10.57
N ARG A 20 -15.38 13.91 10.09
CA ARG A 20 -15.62 12.55 9.59
C ARG A 20 -14.95 12.44 8.23
N CYS A 21 -13.79 11.77 8.18
CA CYS A 21 -13.20 11.35 6.93
C CYS A 21 -14.17 10.36 6.27
N THR A 22 -14.78 10.78 5.16
CA THR A 22 -15.55 9.86 4.31
C THR A 22 -14.55 8.90 3.69
N SER A 23 -14.63 7.63 4.08
CA SER A 23 -13.85 6.56 3.43
C SER A 23 -14.41 6.39 2.03
N ALA A 24 -13.83 7.10 1.06
CA ALA A 24 -13.98 6.76 -0.34
C ALA A 24 -13.61 5.27 -0.46
N GLY A 25 -14.59 4.44 -0.83
CA GLY A 25 -14.39 3.01 -0.96
C GLY A 25 -13.21 2.74 -1.88
N THR A 26 -12.20 2.04 -1.36
CA THR A 26 -11.05 1.62 -2.15
C THR A 26 -11.57 0.87 -3.37
N PRO A 27 -11.27 1.31 -4.60
CA PRO A 27 -11.63 0.53 -5.78
C PRO A 27 -11.03 -0.87 -5.62
N ALA A 28 -11.85 -1.90 -5.87
CA ALA A 28 -11.39 -3.28 -5.81
C ALA A 28 -10.13 -3.41 -6.69
N PRO A 29 -9.06 -4.08 -6.20
CA PRO A 29 -7.85 -4.25 -6.98
C PRO A 29 -8.21 -4.95 -8.30
N SER A 30 -7.71 -4.41 -9.41
CA SER A 30 -7.84 -5.02 -10.73
C SER A 30 -7.41 -6.50 -10.64
N PRO A 31 -8.10 -7.44 -11.30
CA PRO A 31 -7.68 -8.84 -11.31
C PRO A 31 -6.23 -8.93 -11.77
N GLN A 32 -5.34 -9.30 -10.84
CA GLN A 32 -3.93 -9.45 -11.18
C GLN A 32 -3.71 -10.87 -11.69
N PRO A 33 -2.97 -11.03 -12.81
CA PRO A 33 -2.61 -12.35 -13.29
C PRO A 33 -1.91 -13.10 -12.16
N ASP A 34 -2.33 -14.35 -11.93
CA ASP A 34 -1.60 -15.27 -11.07
C ASP A 34 -0.32 -15.65 -11.82
N PRO A 35 0.86 -15.24 -11.37
CA PRO A 35 2.11 -15.54 -12.06
C PRO A 35 2.47 -17.04 -12.04
N GLY A 36 1.70 -17.86 -11.32
CA GLY A 36 2.02 -19.26 -11.10
C GLY A 36 3.18 -19.43 -10.12
N PHE A 37 3.18 -20.56 -9.42
CA PHE A 37 4.16 -20.85 -8.36
C PHE A 37 5.56 -21.19 -8.90
N GLU A 38 5.71 -21.56 -10.17
CA GLU A 38 7.00 -22.09 -10.68
C GLU A 38 8.09 -21.01 -10.85
N THR A 39 7.74 -19.73 -10.99
CA THR A 39 8.73 -18.63 -11.01
C THR A 39 8.21 -17.34 -10.37
N GLY A 40 6.89 -17.18 -10.20
CA GLY A 40 6.30 -15.99 -9.56
C GLY A 40 6.45 -14.70 -10.38
N SER A 41 6.76 -14.80 -11.67
CA SER A 41 7.04 -13.65 -12.54
C SER A 41 6.26 -13.65 -13.85
N VAL A 42 5.97 -12.46 -14.39
CA VAL A 42 5.35 -12.29 -15.71
C VAL A 42 6.21 -11.39 -16.58
N ASP A 43 6.48 -11.80 -17.82
CA ASP A 43 7.20 -10.98 -18.80
C ASP A 43 6.32 -9.81 -19.28
N ARG A 44 6.96 -8.65 -19.49
CA ARG A 44 6.31 -7.34 -19.75
C ARG A 44 7.02 -6.56 -20.84
N ASP A 45 7.57 -7.25 -21.83
CA ASP A 45 8.29 -6.62 -22.94
C ASP A 45 7.37 -5.69 -23.77
N ASP A 46 6.05 -5.84 -23.66
CA ASP A 46 5.04 -4.94 -24.23
C ASP A 46 5.09 -3.51 -23.67
N LEU A 47 5.74 -3.31 -22.53
CA LEU A 47 5.91 -1.99 -21.90
C LEU A 47 7.23 -1.30 -22.28
N ILE A 48 8.11 -1.97 -23.02
CA ILE A 48 9.39 -1.40 -23.45
C ILE A 48 9.14 -0.40 -24.58
N ASP A 49 9.70 0.82 -24.48
CA ASP A 49 9.57 1.83 -25.53
C ASP A 49 10.52 1.48 -26.69
N GLU A 50 10.03 1.58 -27.92
CA GLU A 50 10.81 1.24 -29.13
C GLU A 50 12.13 2.04 -29.27
N ARG A 51 12.27 3.17 -28.57
CA ARG A 51 13.49 4.00 -28.57
C ARG A 51 14.58 3.47 -27.62
N GLU A 52 14.29 2.52 -26.73
CA GLU A 52 15.22 2.01 -25.72
C GLU A 52 16.13 0.91 -26.29
N SER A 53 17.14 1.29 -27.07
CA SER A 53 18.01 0.34 -27.82
C SER A 53 18.81 -0.67 -26.97
N HIS A 54 18.91 -0.46 -25.66
CA HIS A 54 19.67 -1.31 -24.74
C HIS A 54 18.81 -2.02 -23.69
N PHE A 55 17.51 -1.74 -23.65
CA PHE A 55 16.60 -2.37 -22.69
C PHE A 55 15.82 -3.48 -23.40
N VAL A 56 16.27 -4.72 -23.22
CA VAL A 56 15.86 -5.84 -24.07
C VAL A 56 14.82 -6.76 -23.44
N ASN A 57 14.60 -6.65 -22.13
CA ASN A 57 13.69 -7.53 -21.40
C ASN A 57 13.16 -6.86 -20.13
N LEU A 58 11.87 -7.07 -19.84
CA LEU A 58 11.22 -6.62 -18.62
C LEU A 58 10.42 -7.77 -18.00
N ARG A 59 10.65 -8.00 -16.70
CA ARG A 59 9.96 -9.04 -15.94
C ARG A 59 9.40 -8.46 -14.64
N GLN A 60 8.11 -8.63 -14.44
CA GLN A 60 7.40 -8.21 -13.22
C GLN A 60 7.40 -9.35 -12.19
N LEU A 61 7.89 -9.05 -10.98
CA LEU A 61 8.00 -10.03 -9.89
C LEU A 61 6.99 -9.81 -8.75
N THR A 62 6.42 -8.60 -8.64
CA THR A 62 5.51 -8.23 -7.56
C THR A 62 4.18 -7.70 -8.08
N PHE A 63 3.14 -7.88 -7.28
CA PHE A 63 1.75 -7.55 -7.58
C PHE A 63 1.14 -6.81 -6.37
N GLY A 64 0.02 -6.11 -6.54
CA GLY A 64 -0.75 -5.50 -5.45
C GLY A 64 -0.30 -4.13 -4.97
N GLY A 65 0.69 -3.50 -5.63
CA GLY A 65 1.15 -2.15 -5.27
C GLY A 65 1.89 -2.07 -3.93
N GLN A 66 2.42 -3.19 -3.45
CA GLN A 66 3.27 -3.21 -2.25
C GLN A 66 4.69 -2.75 -2.59
N ASN A 67 5.34 -2.08 -1.64
CA ASN A 67 6.69 -1.53 -1.82
C ASN A 67 7.68 -2.69 -2.02
N ALA A 68 8.37 -2.72 -3.16
CA ALA A 68 9.27 -3.80 -3.53
C ALA A 68 10.71 -3.31 -3.36
N GLU A 69 11.38 -3.77 -2.31
CA GLU A 69 12.82 -3.62 -2.15
C GLU A 69 13.50 -4.94 -2.48
N ALA A 70 14.52 -4.89 -3.34
CA ALA A 70 15.22 -6.05 -3.85
C ALA A 70 16.72 -5.78 -4.03
N TYR A 71 17.51 -6.85 -3.93
CA TYR A 71 18.96 -6.84 -4.03
C TYR A 71 19.44 -8.01 -4.89
N PHE A 72 20.46 -7.79 -5.70
CA PHE A 72 21.18 -8.90 -6.36
C PHE A 72 22.09 -9.60 -5.35
N SER A 73 22.24 -10.91 -5.49
CA SER A 73 23.30 -11.64 -4.83
C SER A 73 24.66 -11.19 -5.33
N THR A 74 25.71 -11.41 -4.55
CA THR A 74 27.07 -10.96 -4.87
C THR A 74 27.62 -11.53 -6.20
N ASP A 75 27.07 -12.65 -6.66
CA ASP A 75 27.42 -13.34 -7.91
C ASP A 75 26.42 -13.07 -9.06
N ASP A 76 25.48 -12.15 -8.86
CA ASP A 76 24.42 -11.76 -9.80
C ASP A 76 23.51 -12.92 -10.27
N GLN A 77 23.54 -14.07 -9.58
CA GLN A 77 22.73 -15.24 -9.96
C GLN A 77 21.32 -15.20 -9.38
N TRP A 78 21.10 -14.45 -8.30
CA TRP A 78 19.85 -14.43 -7.56
C TRP A 78 19.37 -13.02 -7.29
N LEU A 79 18.05 -12.86 -7.24
CA LEU A 79 17.40 -11.68 -6.74
C LEU A 79 16.75 -11.99 -5.39
N ILE A 80 17.09 -11.23 -4.36
CA ILE A 80 16.56 -11.34 -3.01
C ILE A 80 15.59 -10.19 -2.81
N PHE A 81 14.33 -10.47 -2.50
CA PHE A 81 13.28 -9.45 -2.35
C PHE A 81 12.30 -9.79 -1.24
N GLN A 82 11.63 -8.77 -0.72
CA GLN A 82 10.55 -8.95 0.27
C GLN A 82 9.22 -9.24 -0.42
N ALA A 83 8.47 -10.23 0.10
CA ALA A 83 7.15 -10.58 -0.40
C ALA A 83 6.18 -10.81 0.76
N THR A 84 4.92 -10.41 0.58
CA THR A 84 3.82 -10.82 1.47
C THR A 84 3.17 -12.06 0.87
N PRO A 85 3.02 -13.16 1.63
CA PRO A 85 2.28 -14.32 1.18
C PRO A 85 0.86 -13.95 0.76
N ARG A 86 0.40 -14.50 -0.37
CA ARG A 86 -0.94 -14.21 -0.92
C ARG A 86 -2.08 -14.59 0.03
N ASP A 87 -1.85 -15.59 0.89
CA ASP A 87 -2.88 -16.20 1.73
C ASP A 87 -2.73 -15.88 3.22
N GLY A 88 -1.88 -14.91 3.58
CA GLY A 88 -1.82 -14.37 4.95
C GLY A 88 -1.18 -15.24 6.02
N GLY A 89 -0.85 -16.51 5.77
CA GLY A 89 -0.14 -17.38 6.71
C GLY A 89 -0.98 -17.92 7.86
#